data_AF-A0A7N0UJE1-F1
#
_entry.id   AF-A0A7N0UJE1-F1
#
_cell.length_a   1.000
_cell.length_b   1.000
_cell.length_c   1.000
_cell.angle_alpha   90.00
_cell.angle_beta   90.00
_cell.angle_gamma   90.00
#
_symmetry.space_group_name_H-M   'P 1'
#
loop_
_entity.id
_entity.type
_entity.pdbx_description
1 polymer ?
#
loop_
_entity_poly.entity_id
_entity_poly.type
_entity_poly.pdbx_seq_one_letter_code
_entity_poly.pdbx_strand_id
1 'polypeptide(L)'
;MINIAAWNIRGLNSPLKLKEVFHFIQSNSIQFFGILETKLSASSLDILKTKFDSKGSWSIQSNILSTSRARIIIGWSSATIQACQIISSSPQFMHCLLIAGGQRFYVTMIYAFNQIQYRAPLWSELTSISQSMFDPWVLLGDFNCLLSTQDRIGSPVAMRETTELNDFFSNCGISDIPHTGFKFTWSNKRYSSSIIHCKLDRVCCNGQWIAAFPDSHAIFSPPGISDHCP
;
A
#
# COMPACT_ATOMS: atom_id res chain seq x y z
N MET A 1 17.26 -2.05 -10.41
CA MET A 1 16.57 -1.94 -9.11
C MET A 1 15.19 -1.36 -9.39
N ILE A 2 14.14 -1.90 -8.77
CA ILE A 2 12.74 -1.46 -8.96
C ILE A 2 12.26 -0.88 -7.63
N ASN A 3 11.75 0.34 -7.68
CA ASN A 3 11.18 1.04 -6.54
C ASN A 3 9.66 0.93 -6.62
N ILE A 4 9.10 0.34 -5.57
CA ILE A 4 7.66 0.14 -5.38
C ILE A 4 7.24 0.98 -4.18
N ALA A 5 6.17 1.76 -4.31
CA ALA A 5 5.71 2.64 -3.23
C ALA A 5 4.21 2.53 -2.98
N ALA A 6 3.78 2.80 -1.76
CA ALA A 6 2.39 3.00 -1.42
C ALA A 6 2.24 4.26 -0.59
N TRP A 7 1.23 5.10 -0.87
CA TRP A 7 1.01 6.30 -0.07
C TRP A 7 -0.48 6.56 0.12
N ASN A 8 -0.95 6.52 1.37
CA ASN A 8 -2.28 7.02 1.70
C ASN A 8 -2.25 8.56 1.68
N ILE A 9 -2.94 9.16 0.70
CA ILE A 9 -2.93 10.62 0.46
C ILE A 9 -4.15 11.34 1.04
N ARG A 10 -5.09 10.58 1.61
CA ARG A 10 -6.35 11.07 2.19
C ARG A 10 -7.10 12.03 1.25
N GLY A 11 -7.42 11.55 0.06
CA GLY A 11 -8.14 12.25 -1.00
C GLY A 11 -7.23 12.94 -2.00
N LEU A 12 -7.45 12.69 -3.30
CA LEU A 12 -6.59 13.16 -4.41
C LEU A 12 -7.28 14.18 -5.34
N ASN A 13 -8.43 14.75 -4.94
CA ASN A 13 -9.17 15.69 -5.80
C ASN A 13 -8.48 17.06 -5.96
N SER A 14 -7.46 17.39 -5.15
CA SER A 14 -6.75 18.67 -5.22
C SER A 14 -5.60 18.60 -6.25
N PRO A 15 -5.49 19.57 -7.18
CA PRO A 15 -4.37 19.67 -8.11
C PRO A 15 -3.01 19.76 -7.42
N LEU A 16 -2.94 20.42 -6.25
CA LEU A 16 -1.71 20.52 -5.47
C LEU A 16 -1.29 19.15 -4.95
N LYS A 17 -2.22 18.37 -4.40
CA LYS A 17 -1.92 17.00 -3.95
C LYS A 17 -1.46 16.11 -5.10
N LEU A 18 -2.07 16.25 -6.27
CA LEU A 18 -1.63 15.52 -7.46
C LEU A 18 -0.20 15.91 -7.87
N LYS A 19 0.14 17.20 -7.80
CA LYS A 19 1.52 17.67 -8.07
C LYS A 19 2.52 17.06 -7.10
N GLU A 20 2.18 16.99 -5.81
CA GLU A 20 3.03 16.35 -4.79
C GLU A 20 3.18 14.85 -5.03
N VAL A 21 2.12 14.14 -5.42
CA VAL A 21 2.21 12.72 -5.80
C VAL A 21 3.16 12.54 -7.00
N PHE A 22 3.07 13.38 -8.03
CA PHE A 22 4.01 13.33 -9.14
C PHE A 22 5.44 13.63 -8.70
N HIS A 23 5.64 14.62 -7.84
CA HIS A 23 6.96 14.96 -7.31
C HIS A 23 7.56 13.78 -6.54
N PHE A 24 6.77 13.16 -5.65
CA PHE A 24 7.16 11.96 -4.90
C PHE A 24 7.57 10.81 -5.83
N ILE A 25 6.78 10.52 -6.86
CA ILE A 25 7.08 9.47 -7.85
C ILE A 25 8.42 9.76 -8.55
N GLN A 26 8.64 11.00 -8.98
CA GLN A 26 9.85 11.39 -9.71
C GLN A 26 11.09 11.42 -8.81
N SER A 27 11.01 12.05 -7.63
CA SER A 27 12.16 12.24 -6.74
C SER A 27 12.68 10.91 -6.17
N ASN A 28 11.80 9.91 -6.02
CA ASN A 28 12.16 8.58 -5.54
C ASN A 28 12.34 7.56 -6.69
N SER A 29 12.29 8.01 -7.95
CA SER A 29 12.41 7.15 -9.13
C SER A 29 11.50 5.91 -9.05
N ILE A 30 10.23 6.11 -8.69
CA ILE A 30 9.27 5.02 -8.48
C ILE A 30 8.81 4.47 -9.83
N GLN A 31 8.78 3.14 -9.99
CA GLN A 31 8.32 2.47 -11.21
C GLN A 31 6.93 1.86 -11.07
N PHE A 32 6.55 1.46 -9.85
CA PHE A 32 5.21 0.98 -9.52
C PHE A 32 4.73 1.64 -8.24
N PHE A 33 3.51 2.17 -8.23
CA PHE A 33 2.96 2.83 -7.04
C PHE A 33 1.52 2.43 -6.78
N GLY A 34 1.13 2.52 -5.51
CA GLY A 34 -0.25 2.53 -5.05
C GLY A 34 -0.57 3.84 -4.32
N ILE A 35 -1.54 4.61 -4.79
CA ILE A 35 -2.07 5.75 -4.03
C ILE A 35 -3.37 5.34 -3.37
N LEU A 36 -3.43 5.48 -2.05
CA LEU A 36 -4.53 5.01 -1.21
C LEU A 36 -5.41 6.17 -0.74
N GLU A 37 -6.63 5.84 -0.37
CA GLU A 37 -7.69 6.77 0.04
C GLU A 37 -7.94 7.91 -0.99
N THR A 38 -7.84 7.62 -2.29
CA THR A 38 -7.90 8.67 -3.33
C THR A 38 -9.26 9.36 -3.43
N LYS A 39 -10.35 8.64 -3.14
CA LYS A 39 -11.75 9.14 -3.12
C LYS A 39 -12.18 9.78 -4.45
N LEU A 40 -11.68 9.27 -5.58
CA LEU A 40 -12.01 9.80 -6.90
C LEU A 40 -13.31 9.20 -7.44
N SER A 41 -14.13 10.02 -8.10
CA SER A 41 -15.20 9.54 -8.98
C SER A 41 -14.62 8.91 -10.25
N ALA A 42 -15.45 8.21 -11.02
CA ALA A 42 -15.05 7.69 -12.34
C ALA A 42 -14.54 8.80 -13.27
N SER A 43 -15.28 9.91 -13.37
CA SER A 43 -14.88 11.07 -14.18
C SER A 43 -13.54 11.68 -13.75
N SER A 44 -13.29 11.77 -12.44
CA SER A 44 -12.03 12.32 -11.92
C SER A 44 -10.87 11.34 -12.12
N LEU A 45 -11.13 10.04 -12.09
CA LEU A 45 -10.16 9.00 -12.42
C LEU A 45 -9.76 9.06 -13.90
N ASP A 46 -10.71 9.28 -14.82
CA ASP A 46 -10.39 9.39 -16.24
C ASP A 46 -9.51 10.62 -16.52
N ILE A 47 -9.82 11.77 -15.89
CA ILE A 47 -8.96 12.96 -15.94
C ILE A 47 -7.56 12.65 -15.39
N LEU A 48 -7.47 11.88 -14.30
CA LEU A 48 -6.19 11.48 -13.72
C LEU A 48 -5.37 10.64 -14.71
N LYS A 49 -6.00 9.64 -15.35
CA LYS A 49 -5.37 8.78 -16.38
C LYS A 49 -4.76 9.65 -17.49
N THR A 50 -5.53 10.55 -18.08
CA THR A 50 -5.05 11.46 -19.13
C THR A 50 -3.87 12.34 -18.67
N LYS A 51 -3.84 12.76 -17.40
CA LYS A 51 -2.71 13.53 -16.83
C LYS A 51 -1.45 12.69 -16.62
N PHE A 52 -1.58 11.39 -16.37
CA PHE A 52 -0.44 10.49 -16.28
C PHE A 52 0.08 10.14 -17.68
N ASP A 53 -0.82 9.86 -18.62
CA ASP A 53 -0.50 9.58 -20.02
C ASP A 53 0.28 10.74 -20.66
N SER A 54 -0.11 11.99 -20.38
CA SER A 54 0.59 13.18 -20.92
C SER A 54 1.98 13.42 -20.33
N LYS A 55 2.34 12.73 -19.24
CA LYS A 55 3.65 12.82 -18.58
C LYS A 55 4.58 11.65 -18.87
N GLY A 56 4.16 10.69 -19.68
CA GLY A 56 4.97 9.55 -20.11
C GLY A 56 4.15 8.27 -20.22
N SER A 57 4.84 7.13 -20.43
CA SER A 57 4.23 5.81 -20.58
C SER A 57 3.79 5.22 -19.23
N TRP A 58 2.86 5.90 -18.57
CA TRP A 58 2.21 5.42 -17.35
C TRP A 58 0.92 4.69 -17.71
N SER A 59 0.69 3.55 -17.09
CA SER A 59 -0.61 2.88 -17.08
C SER A 59 -1.20 3.00 -15.69
N ILE A 60 -2.51 3.28 -15.61
CA ILE A 60 -3.21 3.56 -14.35
C ILE A 60 -4.46 2.68 -14.26
N GLN A 61 -4.60 2.01 -13.12
CA GLN A 61 -5.76 1.19 -12.79
C GLN A 61 -6.27 1.50 -11.38
N SER A 62 -7.49 1.07 -11.06
CA SER A 62 -8.08 1.29 -9.74
C SER A 62 -9.06 0.21 -9.34
N ASN A 63 -9.42 0.19 -8.06
CA ASN A 63 -10.47 -0.67 -7.52
C ASN A 63 -11.88 -0.04 -7.61
N ILE A 64 -12.11 0.90 -8.56
CA ILE A 64 -13.41 1.57 -8.69
C ILE A 64 -14.52 0.59 -9.08
N LEU A 65 -14.23 -0.54 -9.71
CA LEU A 65 -15.27 -1.54 -10.00
C LEU A 65 -15.75 -2.25 -8.72
N SER A 66 -14.94 -2.25 -7.67
CA SER A 66 -15.27 -2.83 -6.37
C SER A 66 -15.91 -1.82 -5.41
N THR A 67 -16.00 -0.53 -5.77
CA THR A 67 -16.36 0.57 -4.85
C THR A 67 -17.11 1.70 -5.54
N SER A 68 -17.86 2.54 -4.82
CA SER A 68 -18.53 3.70 -5.44
C SER A 68 -17.57 4.84 -5.86
N ARG A 69 -16.35 4.82 -5.33
CA ARG A 69 -15.26 5.75 -5.63
C ARG A 69 -13.94 5.00 -5.55
N ALA A 70 -13.01 5.28 -6.46
CA ALA A 70 -11.68 4.71 -6.41
C ALA A 70 -11.05 5.01 -5.03
N ARG A 71 -10.66 3.96 -4.32
CA ARG A 71 -9.95 4.06 -3.03
C ARG A 71 -8.47 3.74 -3.20
N ILE A 72 -8.17 2.80 -4.08
CA ILE A 72 -6.82 2.37 -4.42
C ILE A 72 -6.63 2.65 -5.91
N ILE A 73 -5.56 3.37 -6.23
CA ILE A 73 -5.10 3.55 -7.60
C ILE A 73 -3.71 2.97 -7.67
N ILE A 74 -3.49 2.09 -8.64
CA ILE A 74 -2.16 1.60 -8.97
C ILE A 74 -1.69 2.24 -10.27
N GLY A 75 -0.39 2.50 -10.35
CA GLY A 75 0.23 2.99 -11.57
C GLY A 75 1.60 2.40 -11.79
N TRP A 76 1.94 2.17 -13.05
CA TRP A 76 3.24 1.63 -13.42
C TRP A 76 3.79 2.24 -14.69
N SER A 77 5.12 2.35 -14.76
CA SER A 77 5.83 2.83 -15.94
C SER A 77 6.10 1.67 -16.89
N SER A 78 5.50 1.70 -18.08
CA SER A 78 5.73 0.69 -19.13
C SER A 78 7.16 0.70 -19.68
N ALA A 79 7.97 1.72 -19.34
CA ALA A 79 9.38 1.75 -19.67
C ALA A 79 10.22 0.77 -18.84
N THR A 80 9.72 0.32 -17.68
CA THR A 80 10.46 -0.52 -16.72
C THR A 80 9.69 -1.77 -16.31
N ILE A 81 8.37 -1.69 -16.18
CA ILE A 81 7.49 -2.81 -15.91
C ILE A 81 7.03 -3.39 -17.25
N GLN A 82 7.58 -4.54 -17.64
CA GLN A 82 7.27 -5.19 -18.93
C GLN A 82 5.82 -5.70 -18.97
N ALA A 83 5.28 -6.15 -17.85
CA ALA A 83 3.88 -6.54 -17.76
C ALA A 83 3.32 -6.29 -16.37
N CYS A 84 2.05 -5.86 -16.30
CA CYS A 84 1.27 -5.79 -15.08
C CYS A 84 -0.13 -6.34 -15.36
N GLN A 85 -0.48 -7.43 -14.69
CA GLN A 85 -1.81 -8.04 -14.77
C GLN A 85 -2.50 -7.92 -13.42
N ILE A 86 -3.71 -7.33 -13.40
CA ILE A 86 -4.56 -7.35 -12.21
C ILE A 86 -5.18 -8.74 -12.10
N ILE A 87 -4.85 -9.44 -11.02
CA ILE A 87 -5.32 -10.80 -10.76
C ILE A 87 -6.63 -10.76 -10.00
N SER A 88 -6.71 -9.90 -8.98
CA SER A 88 -7.92 -9.68 -8.20
C SER A 88 -7.94 -8.28 -7.60
N SER A 89 -9.14 -7.80 -7.30
CA SER A 89 -9.37 -6.48 -6.70
C SER A 89 -10.58 -6.55 -5.78
N SER A 90 -10.50 -5.87 -4.65
CA SER A 90 -11.57 -5.75 -3.68
C SER A 90 -11.68 -4.30 -3.20
N PRO A 91 -12.67 -3.98 -2.34
CA PRO A 91 -12.72 -2.67 -1.69
C PRO A 91 -11.49 -2.33 -0.84
N GLN A 92 -10.71 -3.33 -0.43
CA GLN A 92 -9.61 -3.21 0.53
C GLN A 92 -8.23 -3.54 -0.04
N PHE A 93 -8.12 -4.13 -1.23
CA PHE A 93 -6.82 -4.36 -1.87
C PHE A 93 -6.90 -4.42 -3.40
N MET A 94 -5.74 -4.27 -4.05
CA MET A 94 -5.53 -4.67 -5.45
C MET A 94 -4.31 -5.59 -5.52
N HIS A 95 -4.49 -6.77 -6.13
CA HIS A 95 -3.46 -7.80 -6.25
C HIS A 95 -3.04 -7.95 -7.73
N CYS A 96 -1.75 -7.85 -7.98
CA CYS A 96 -1.19 -7.77 -9.32
C CYS A 96 -0.01 -8.73 -9.49
N LEU A 97 0.08 -9.32 -10.67
CA LEU A 97 1.27 -10.00 -11.17
C LEU A 97 2.09 -8.99 -11.99
N LEU A 98 3.37 -8.85 -11.66
CA LEU A 98 4.31 -7.98 -12.35
C LEU A 98 5.42 -8.80 -13.00
N ILE A 99 5.85 -8.36 -14.18
CA ILE A 99 7.10 -8.76 -14.80
C ILE A 99 7.95 -7.51 -14.94
N ALA A 100 9.10 -7.50 -14.27
CA ALA A 100 10.01 -6.36 -14.23
C ALA A 100 11.47 -6.86 -14.21
N GLY A 101 12.30 -6.38 -15.12
CA GLY A 101 13.70 -6.84 -15.25
C GLY A 101 13.85 -8.35 -15.54
N GLY A 102 12.84 -8.97 -16.18
CA GLY A 102 12.81 -10.41 -16.43
C GLY A 102 12.36 -11.25 -15.22
N GLN A 103 12.13 -10.63 -14.07
CA GLN A 103 11.63 -11.30 -12.87
C GLN A 103 10.12 -11.18 -12.78
N ARG A 104 9.49 -12.28 -12.35
CA ARG A 104 8.05 -12.39 -12.10
C ARG A 104 7.79 -12.37 -10.60
N PHE A 105 6.90 -11.49 -10.15
CA PHE A 105 6.52 -11.39 -8.74
C PHE A 105 5.14 -10.77 -8.57
N TYR A 106 4.55 -10.94 -7.39
CA TYR A 106 3.25 -10.40 -7.05
C TYR A 106 3.37 -9.20 -6.12
N VAL A 107 2.48 -8.23 -6.33
CA VAL A 107 2.34 -7.05 -5.47
C VAL A 107 0.88 -6.94 -5.04
N THR A 108 0.65 -6.77 -3.74
CA THR A 108 -0.67 -6.42 -3.20
C THR A 108 -0.63 -5.04 -2.58
N MET A 109 -1.40 -4.11 -3.15
CA MET A 109 -1.64 -2.78 -2.57
C MET A 109 -2.82 -2.85 -1.62
N ILE A 110 -2.61 -2.56 -0.34
CA ILE A 110 -3.63 -2.71 0.72
C ILE A 110 -4.10 -1.33 1.21
N TYR A 111 -5.41 -1.19 1.34
CA TYR A 111 -6.06 -0.15 2.12
C TYR A 111 -7.22 -0.78 2.91
N ALA A 112 -6.88 -1.34 4.06
CA ALA A 112 -7.84 -2.01 4.93
C ALA A 112 -8.82 -1.02 5.55
N PHE A 113 -10.02 -1.48 5.90
CA PHE A 113 -11.00 -0.66 6.57
C PHE A 113 -10.61 -0.36 8.03
N ASN A 114 -10.95 0.85 8.48
CA ASN A 114 -10.61 1.32 9.82
C ASN A 114 -11.29 0.50 10.93
N GLN A 115 -12.49 -0.03 10.66
CA GLN A 115 -13.26 -0.78 11.66
C GLN A 115 -12.95 -2.27 11.55
N ILE A 116 -12.53 -2.85 12.69
CA ILE A 116 -12.19 -4.26 12.86
C ILE A 116 -13.24 -5.20 12.24
N GLN A 117 -14.54 -4.96 12.50
CA GLN A 117 -15.58 -5.89 12.02
C GLN A 117 -15.72 -5.97 10.50
N TYR A 118 -15.14 -5.04 9.74
CA TYR A 118 -15.19 -5.07 8.28
C TYR A 118 -13.87 -5.54 7.62
N ARG A 119 -12.84 -5.85 8.40
CA ARG A 119 -11.54 -6.34 7.89
C ARG A 119 -11.49 -7.85 7.66
N ALA A 120 -12.39 -8.62 8.26
CA ALA A 120 -12.39 -10.09 8.11
C ALA A 120 -12.37 -10.58 6.64
N PRO A 121 -13.13 -10.00 5.68
CA PRO A 121 -13.04 -10.40 4.27
C PRO A 121 -11.64 -10.20 3.67
N LEU A 122 -10.96 -9.09 4.01
CA LEU A 122 -9.60 -8.81 3.54
C LEU A 122 -8.64 -9.95 3.95
N TRP A 123 -8.63 -10.31 5.23
CA TRP A 123 -7.71 -11.35 5.71
C TRP A 123 -8.03 -12.72 5.12
N SER A 124 -9.31 -13.05 4.96
CA SER A 124 -9.73 -14.30 4.32
C SER A 124 -9.27 -14.39 2.86
N GLU A 125 -9.42 -13.32 2.09
CA GLU A 125 -9.00 -13.27 0.69
C GLU A 125 -7.47 -13.33 0.55
N LEU A 126 -6.73 -12.58 1.37
CA LEU A 126 -5.26 -12.62 1.37
C LEU A 126 -4.70 -13.97 1.81
N THR A 127 -5.35 -14.63 2.78
CA THR A 127 -4.97 -15.99 3.20
C THR A 127 -5.18 -16.99 2.07
N SER A 128 -6.30 -16.90 1.34
CA SER A 128 -6.57 -17.73 0.16
C SER A 128 -5.53 -17.52 -0.95
N ILE A 129 -5.15 -16.26 -1.22
CA ILE A 129 -4.04 -15.94 -2.14
C ILE A 129 -2.75 -16.61 -1.65
N SER A 130 -2.41 -16.47 -0.36
CA SER A 130 -1.19 -17.04 0.21
C SER A 130 -1.10 -18.55 0.07
N GLN A 131 -2.22 -19.28 0.23
CA GLN A 131 -2.26 -20.74 0.12
C GLN A 131 -1.91 -21.26 -1.27
N SER A 132 -2.03 -20.43 -2.29
CA SER A 132 -1.69 -20.76 -3.68
C SER A 132 -0.48 -19.97 -4.22
N MET A 133 0.21 -19.23 -3.35
CA MET A 133 1.33 -18.36 -3.72
C MET A 133 2.66 -19.10 -3.63
N PHE A 134 3.21 -19.48 -4.79
CA PHE A 134 4.53 -20.11 -4.90
C PHE A 134 5.60 -19.17 -5.46
N ASP A 135 5.22 -17.95 -5.83
CA ASP A 135 6.10 -16.92 -6.38
C ASP A 135 6.47 -15.86 -5.31
N PRO A 136 7.51 -15.04 -5.54
CA PRO A 136 7.81 -13.87 -4.71
C PRO A 136 6.59 -12.95 -4.57
N TRP A 137 6.22 -12.62 -3.35
CA TRP A 137 5.05 -11.79 -3.07
C TRP A 137 5.36 -10.72 -2.03
N VAL A 138 5.10 -9.46 -2.39
CA VAL A 138 5.17 -8.32 -1.49
C VAL A 138 3.78 -7.70 -1.31
N LEU A 139 3.50 -7.29 -0.07
CA LEU A 139 2.30 -6.55 0.29
C LEU A 139 2.73 -5.22 0.89
N LEU A 140 2.07 -4.14 0.48
CA LEU A 140 2.34 -2.82 1.03
C LEU A 140 1.11 -1.92 1.02
N GLY A 141 1.10 -0.97 1.94
CA GLY A 141 0.04 0.03 2.08
C GLY A 141 -0.43 0.17 3.51
N ASP A 142 -1.65 0.65 3.67
CA ASP A 142 -2.27 0.96 4.96
C ASP A 142 -3.13 -0.22 5.44
N PHE A 143 -2.63 -0.94 6.45
CA PHE A 143 -3.27 -2.12 7.02
C PHE A 143 -4.36 -1.76 8.03
N ASN A 144 -4.47 -0.50 8.47
CA ASN A 144 -5.39 -0.04 9.52
C ASN A 144 -5.49 -0.98 10.74
N CYS A 145 -4.40 -1.71 11.03
CA CYS A 145 -4.30 -2.72 12.07
C CYS A 145 -2.88 -2.71 12.64
N LEU A 146 -2.78 -2.86 13.96
CA LEU A 146 -1.49 -2.94 14.63
C LEU A 146 -0.97 -4.38 14.55
N LEU A 147 0.34 -4.56 14.50
CA LEU A 147 0.95 -5.89 14.62
C LEU A 147 1.39 -6.12 16.07
N SER A 148 1.78 -5.08 16.78
CA SER A 148 2.21 -5.15 18.17
C SER A 148 1.66 -4.00 19.01
N THR A 149 1.63 -4.18 20.33
CA THR A 149 1.35 -3.10 21.29
C THR A 149 2.39 -1.98 21.23
N GLN A 150 3.61 -2.24 20.74
CA GLN A 150 4.63 -1.21 20.51
C GLN A 150 4.41 -0.37 19.24
N ASP A 151 3.41 -0.71 18.43
CA ASP A 151 3.06 0.02 17.21
C ASP A 151 2.15 1.22 17.48
N ARG A 152 1.86 1.53 18.74
CA ARG A 152 1.12 2.74 19.13
C ARG A 152 1.79 3.43 20.31
N ILE A 153 1.78 4.75 20.28
CA ILE A 153 2.01 5.61 21.44
C ILE A 153 0.87 6.62 21.58
N GLY A 154 0.64 7.08 22.82
CA GLY A 154 -0.42 8.05 23.15
C GLY A 154 -1.73 7.43 23.63
N SER A 155 -1.92 6.11 23.50
CA SER A 155 -3.00 5.39 24.19
C SER A 155 -2.70 3.90 24.34
N PRO A 156 -3.35 3.20 25.29
CA PRO A 156 -3.25 1.75 25.42
C PRO A 156 -3.71 1.02 24.14
N VAL A 157 -3.16 -0.17 23.93
CA VAL A 157 -3.55 -1.08 22.85
C VAL A 157 -4.24 -2.29 23.47
N ALA A 158 -5.45 -2.59 23.02
CA ALA A 158 -6.14 -3.82 23.39
C ALA A 158 -5.64 -4.98 22.51
N MET A 159 -5.54 -6.19 23.08
CA MET A 159 -5.07 -7.39 22.37
C MET A 159 -5.77 -7.61 21.04
N ARG A 160 -7.11 -7.46 21.02
CA ARG A 160 -7.94 -7.59 19.82
C ARG A 160 -7.55 -6.68 18.66
N GLU A 161 -6.89 -5.55 18.92
CA GLU A 161 -6.42 -4.62 17.88
C GLU A 161 -5.18 -5.13 17.14
N THR A 162 -4.54 -6.17 17.68
CA THR A 162 -3.34 -6.80 17.12
C THR A 162 -3.59 -8.21 16.58
N THR A 163 -4.63 -8.90 17.08
CA THR A 163 -4.89 -10.32 16.78
C THR A 163 -5.01 -10.60 15.29
N GLU A 164 -5.87 -9.88 14.56
CA GLU A 164 -6.13 -10.18 13.14
C GLU A 164 -4.86 -10.15 12.27
N LEU A 165 -3.99 -9.17 12.50
CA LEU A 165 -2.77 -9.02 11.70
C LEU A 165 -1.69 -10.04 12.09
N ASN A 166 -1.58 -10.37 13.40
CA ASN A 166 -0.69 -11.44 13.85
C ASN A 166 -1.10 -12.80 13.29
N ASP A 167 -2.40 -13.10 13.31
CA ASP A 167 -2.94 -14.34 12.78
C ASP A 167 -2.67 -14.43 11.27
N PHE A 168 -2.90 -13.35 10.52
CA PHE A 168 -2.56 -13.28 9.10
C PHE A 168 -1.06 -13.52 8.86
N PHE A 169 -0.17 -12.84 9.59
CA PHE A 169 1.28 -12.99 9.44
C PHE A 169 1.73 -14.44 9.72
N SER A 170 1.22 -15.02 10.82
CA SER A 170 1.57 -16.37 11.25
C SER A 170 1.04 -17.43 10.28
N ASN A 171 -0.23 -17.34 9.88
CA ASN A 171 -0.87 -18.33 9.01
C ASN A 171 -0.32 -18.32 7.58
N CYS A 172 0.13 -17.15 7.10
CA CYS A 172 0.59 -16.97 5.72
C CYS A 172 2.11 -16.97 5.58
N GLY A 173 2.86 -17.09 6.68
CA GLY A 173 4.33 -16.99 6.66
C GLY A 173 4.82 -15.65 6.13
N ILE A 174 4.13 -14.56 6.51
CA ILE A 174 4.45 -13.19 6.09
C ILE A 174 5.30 -12.53 7.17
N SER A 175 6.30 -11.77 6.73
CA SER A 175 7.18 -10.99 7.60
C SER A 175 7.40 -9.58 7.06
N ASP A 176 7.57 -8.61 7.96
CA ASP A 176 7.97 -7.25 7.58
C ASP A 176 9.33 -7.27 6.85
N ILE A 177 9.45 -6.49 5.79
CA ILE A 177 10.75 -6.23 5.14
C ILE A 177 11.59 -5.34 6.08
N PRO A 178 12.92 -5.55 6.15
CA PRO A 178 13.82 -4.63 6.85
C PRO A 178 13.58 -3.18 6.40
N HIS A 179 13.50 -2.26 7.36
CA HIS A 179 13.13 -0.88 7.04
C HIS A 179 13.86 0.17 7.86
N THR A 180 13.98 1.36 7.28
CA THR A 180 14.43 2.59 7.95
C THR A 180 13.38 3.68 7.85
N GLY A 181 13.65 4.82 8.49
CA GLY A 181 12.79 5.99 8.48
C GLY A 181 11.86 6.04 9.69
N PHE A 182 10.64 6.53 9.50
CA PHE A 182 9.70 6.72 10.60
C PHE A 182 9.18 5.39 11.14
N LYS A 183 9.32 5.18 12.46
CA LYS A 183 8.75 4.02 13.16
C LYS A 183 7.21 4.03 13.09
N PHE A 184 6.61 5.17 13.42
CA PHE A 184 5.17 5.38 13.34
C PHE A 184 4.84 6.10 12.05
N THR A 185 3.92 5.52 11.28
CA THR A 185 3.62 5.99 9.92
C THR A 185 2.39 6.88 9.88
N TRP A 186 1.57 6.88 10.93
CA TRP A 186 0.35 7.68 11.05
C TRP A 186 0.31 8.51 12.33
N SER A 187 -0.32 9.69 12.27
CA SER A 187 -0.68 10.49 13.45
C SER A 187 -2.09 11.08 13.33
N ASN A 188 -2.79 11.17 14.46
CA ASN A 188 -4.07 11.88 14.52
C ASN A 188 -3.96 13.41 14.41
N LYS A 189 -2.73 13.95 14.32
CA LYS A 189 -2.41 15.40 14.22
C LYS A 189 -3.03 16.26 15.33
N ARG A 190 -3.29 15.66 16.49
CA ARG A 190 -3.71 16.40 17.69
C ARG A 190 -2.51 16.85 18.50
N TYR A 191 -2.73 17.77 19.43
CA TYR A 191 -1.70 18.38 20.26
C TYR A 191 -1.66 17.78 21.67
N SER A 192 -0.51 17.91 22.32
CA SER A 192 -0.30 17.59 23.74
C SER A 192 -0.72 16.15 24.09
N SER A 193 -1.39 15.95 25.23
CA SER A 193 -1.80 14.65 25.76
C SER A 193 -2.77 13.85 24.88
N SER A 194 -3.32 14.45 23.82
CA SER A 194 -4.23 13.78 22.87
C SER A 194 -3.53 13.28 21.61
N ILE A 195 -2.22 13.49 21.47
CA ILE A 195 -1.46 13.02 20.30
C ILE A 195 -1.36 11.50 20.31
N ILE A 196 -1.68 10.87 19.17
CA ILE A 196 -1.54 9.43 18.96
C ILE A 196 -0.70 9.24 17.72
N HIS A 197 0.27 8.34 17.81
CA HIS A 197 1.04 7.85 16.66
C HIS A 197 0.89 6.33 16.54
N CYS A 198 0.70 5.85 15.33
CA CYS A 198 0.53 4.43 15.02
C CYS A 198 1.43 4.00 13.86
N LYS A 199 1.90 2.76 13.85
CA LYS A 199 2.47 2.09 12.67
C LYS A 199 1.37 1.30 11.96
N LEU A 200 0.73 1.95 10.99
CA LEU A 200 -0.38 1.39 10.20
C LEU A 200 0.04 1.01 8.79
N ASP A 201 1.03 1.72 8.25
CA ASP A 201 1.56 1.47 6.93
C ASP A 201 2.71 0.47 7.04
N ARG A 202 2.69 -0.58 6.22
CA ARG A 202 3.67 -1.66 6.24
C ARG A 202 4.12 -2.05 4.85
N VAL A 203 5.29 -2.66 4.80
CA VAL A 203 5.81 -3.41 3.66
C VAL A 203 6.23 -4.77 4.19
N CYS A 204 5.54 -5.81 3.78
CA CYS A 204 5.78 -7.18 4.22
C CYS A 204 5.79 -8.15 3.03
N CYS A 205 6.32 -9.34 3.22
CA CYS A 205 6.56 -10.29 2.13
C CYS A 205 6.54 -11.74 2.61
N ASN A 206 6.43 -12.67 1.66
CA ASN A 206 6.60 -14.10 1.92
C ASN A 206 8.08 -14.54 1.84
N GLY A 207 8.36 -15.78 2.23
CA GLY A 207 9.72 -16.35 2.17
C GLY A 207 10.31 -16.40 0.75
N GLN A 208 9.48 -16.57 -0.28
CA GLN A 208 9.90 -16.58 -1.68
C GLN A 208 10.44 -15.21 -2.11
N TRP A 209 9.85 -14.13 -1.61
CA TRP A 209 10.38 -12.78 -1.82
C TRP A 209 11.75 -12.60 -1.20
N ILE A 210 11.93 -13.04 0.05
CA ILE A 210 13.22 -12.95 0.75
C ILE A 210 14.30 -13.73 -0.02
N ALA A 211 13.96 -14.92 -0.53
CA ALA A 211 14.89 -15.73 -1.30
C ALA A 211 15.26 -15.10 -2.65
N ALA A 212 14.30 -14.47 -3.35
CA ALA A 212 14.52 -13.86 -4.66
C ALA A 212 15.15 -12.46 -4.59
N PHE A 213 14.88 -11.71 -3.52
CA PHE A 213 15.27 -10.31 -3.32
C PHE A 213 15.82 -10.07 -1.91
N PRO A 214 16.94 -10.72 -1.54
CA PRO A 214 17.49 -10.67 -0.18
C PRO A 214 17.91 -9.26 0.26
N ASP A 215 18.28 -8.40 -0.71
CA ASP A 215 18.69 -7.01 -0.46
C ASP A 215 17.50 -6.03 -0.47
N SER A 216 16.26 -6.52 -0.51
CA SER A 216 15.09 -5.66 -0.48
C SER A 216 14.96 -4.92 0.86
N HIS A 217 14.58 -3.65 0.78
CA HIS A 217 14.55 -2.76 1.93
C HIS A 217 13.44 -1.71 1.75
N ALA A 218 12.70 -1.43 2.82
CA ALA A 218 11.62 -0.44 2.84
C ALA A 218 12.05 0.86 3.52
N ILE A 219 11.54 2.00 3.04
CA ILE A 219 11.85 3.32 3.60
C ILE A 219 10.54 4.04 3.89
N PHE A 220 10.25 4.30 5.17
CA PHE A 220 9.09 5.10 5.56
C PHE A 220 9.49 6.58 5.60
N SER A 221 9.07 7.32 4.59
CA SER A 221 9.47 8.71 4.37
C SER A 221 8.61 9.71 5.17
N PRO A 222 9.03 10.98 5.33
CA PRO A 222 8.19 11.99 5.97
C PRO A 222 6.79 12.05 5.33
N PRO A 223 5.72 12.24 6.13
CA PRO A 223 4.34 12.16 5.64
C PRO A 223 3.93 13.32 4.73
N GLY A 224 4.73 14.40 4.67
CA GLY A 224 4.50 15.55 3.81
C GLY A 224 3.09 16.13 3.95
N ILE A 225 2.32 16.07 2.86
CA ILE A 225 0.95 16.58 2.80
C ILE A 225 -0.12 15.63 3.38
N SER A 226 0.28 14.43 3.81
CA SER A 226 -0.61 13.43 4.40
C SER A 226 -0.42 13.33 5.92
N ASP A 227 -1.33 12.63 6.59
CA ASP A 227 -1.14 12.07 7.92
C ASP A 227 -0.45 10.70 7.89
N HIS A 228 -0.24 10.12 6.71
CA HIS A 228 0.48 8.86 6.50
C HIS A 228 1.84 9.06 5.82
N CYS A 229 2.82 8.24 6.22
CA CYS A 229 4.12 8.14 5.56
C CYS A 229 3.98 7.35 4.23
N PRO A 230 4.63 7.79 3.14
CA PRO A 230 4.88 6.96 1.97
C PRO A 230 5.96 5.90 2.23
#